data_AF-A0A3B9DPJ3-F1
#
_entry.id   AF-A0A3B9DPJ3-F1
#
_cell.length_a   1.000
_cell.length_b   1.000
_cell.length_c   1.000
_cell.angle_alpha   90.00
_cell.angle_beta   90.00
_cell.angle_gamma   90.00
#
_symmetry.space_group_name_H-M   'P 1'
#
loop_
_entity.id
_entity.type
_entity.pdbx_description
1 polymer ?
#
loop_
_entity_poly.entity_id
_entity_poly.type
_entity_poly.pdbx_seq_one_letter_code
_entity_poly.pdbx_strand_id
1 'polypeptide(L)'
;MIRSVVQAAVAVAAMLIAYPAVAQVTNDPFPDPIPASEGVIVVGLEEFAALPDVDGAPARPMVLIDEPGSARLFVNDMWGLVYSISYDGAVTQYLDARESRWEVEVETPERAPIMEMGLQSFAFHPQFNEPGTAGYGKLYTWIDTNDTAPEPDFIPGGGDATHHIVLLEWTARDPAAATYDGGPPRELLRAEQPFDNHNGGRIGFNWTSSPGAPDFGLLYLGMADGGAAGDELDIAQDLSRVFGKILRVHPLGSNSVNGRYGVPADNPYARDGDDRTLGEIFASGVRNPQGFDWDPSTGDLLMADIGQSVVETLNVVPLGGDLGWNTWEGSYRVVTNTRV
;
A
#
# COMPACT_ATOMS: atom_id res chain seq x y z
N MET A 1 69.58 29.82 -46.86
CA MET A 1 68.14 29.94 -46.53
C MET A 1 67.92 29.23 -45.20
N ILE A 2 67.78 29.94 -44.08
CA ILE A 2 66.52 30.42 -43.43
C ILE A 2 66.34 29.65 -42.10
N ARG A 3 66.52 30.41 -40.99
CA ARG A 3 65.82 30.41 -39.67
C ARG A 3 65.94 29.15 -38.78
N SER A 4 66.46 29.23 -37.55
CA SER A 4 65.79 29.63 -36.29
C SER A 4 64.39 29.00 -36.14
N VAL A 5 64.02 28.32 -35.04
CA VAL A 5 63.58 28.94 -33.78
C VAL A 5 63.37 27.85 -32.69
N VAL A 6 63.95 28.10 -31.51
CA VAL A 6 63.49 27.85 -30.13
C VAL A 6 62.27 26.93 -29.91
N GLN A 7 62.48 25.84 -29.16
CA GLN A 7 61.42 25.10 -28.47
C GLN A 7 60.85 25.96 -27.33
N ALA A 8 59.57 26.32 -27.41
CA ALA A 8 58.82 26.92 -26.31
C ALA A 8 58.15 25.80 -25.49
N ALA A 9 58.60 25.59 -24.27
CA ALA A 9 57.86 24.82 -23.27
C ALA A 9 56.73 25.70 -22.74
N VAL A 10 55.48 25.35 -23.06
CA VAL A 10 54.30 25.96 -22.44
C VAL A 10 54.05 25.23 -21.12
N ALA A 11 54.38 25.89 -20.01
CA ALA A 11 53.95 25.48 -18.68
C ALA A 11 52.45 25.82 -18.52
N VAL A 12 51.59 24.80 -18.54
CA VAL A 12 50.19 24.95 -18.12
C VAL A 12 50.17 24.93 -16.59
N ALA A 13 50.01 26.10 -15.97
CA ALA A 13 49.76 26.20 -14.54
C ALA A 13 48.33 25.72 -14.25
N ALA A 14 48.19 24.53 -13.65
CA ALA A 14 46.93 24.07 -13.11
C ALA A 14 46.61 24.86 -11.83
N MET A 15 45.64 25.77 -11.90
CA MET A 15 45.02 26.33 -10.70
C MET A 15 44.14 25.25 -10.07
N LEU A 16 44.60 24.68 -8.95
CA LEU A 16 43.77 23.88 -8.05
C LEU A 16 42.74 24.81 -7.41
N ILE A 17 41.51 24.80 -7.93
CA ILE A 17 40.35 25.33 -7.21
C ILE A 17 40.02 24.32 -6.11
N ALA A 18 40.46 24.60 -4.89
CA ALA A 18 39.99 23.87 -3.72
C ALA A 18 38.51 24.20 -3.52
N TYR A 19 37.62 23.30 -3.95
CA TYR A 19 36.26 23.30 -3.46
C TYR A 19 36.31 23.03 -1.95
N PRO A 20 35.74 23.88 -1.09
CA PRO A 20 35.51 23.48 0.28
C PRO A 20 34.57 22.28 0.21
N ALA A 21 35.04 21.12 0.68
CA ALA A 21 34.15 20.04 1.04
C ALA A 21 33.27 20.61 2.16
N VAL A 22 32.06 21.05 1.80
CA VAL A 22 31.01 21.22 2.79
C VAL A 22 30.80 19.81 3.33
N ALA A 23 31.24 19.56 4.55
CA ALA A 23 30.87 18.34 5.24
C ALA A 23 29.34 18.26 5.16
N GLN A 24 28.79 17.27 4.45
CA GLN A 24 27.39 16.94 4.61
C GLN A 24 27.22 16.68 6.10
N VAL A 25 26.55 17.59 6.79
CA VAL A 25 26.04 17.31 8.13
C VAL A 25 25.09 16.15 7.89
N THR A 26 25.50 14.95 8.31
CA THR A 26 24.63 13.79 8.20
C THR A 26 23.39 14.09 9.03
N ASN A 27 22.22 14.03 8.41
CA ASN A 27 20.92 14.06 9.08
C ASN A 27 20.55 12.66 9.59
N ASP A 28 21.49 11.70 9.54
CA ASP A 28 21.31 10.35 10.06
C ASP A 28 20.93 10.41 11.54
N PRO A 29 19.68 10.04 11.88
CA PRO A 29 19.22 10.06 13.26
C PRO A 29 19.83 8.94 14.10
N PHE A 30 20.53 7.99 13.48
CA PHE A 30 21.18 6.84 14.10
C PHE A 30 22.69 6.85 13.83
N PRO A 31 23.43 7.84 14.36
CA PRO A 31 24.87 7.99 14.09
C PRO A 31 25.71 6.81 14.58
N ASP A 32 25.18 6.04 15.53
CA ASP A 32 25.75 4.80 16.05
C ASP A 32 24.84 3.62 15.63
N PRO A 33 25.12 2.92 14.52
CA PRO A 33 24.28 1.83 14.05
C PRO A 33 24.27 0.66 15.05
N ILE A 34 23.15 -0.06 15.13
CA ILE A 34 23.02 -1.25 15.99
C ILE A 34 24.07 -2.29 15.56
N PRO A 35 24.97 -2.74 16.45
CA PRO A 35 25.95 -3.76 16.10
C PRO A 35 25.26 -5.05 15.65
N ALA A 36 25.67 -5.60 14.51
CA ALA A 36 25.14 -6.85 13.95
C ALA A 36 25.42 -8.12 14.79
N SER A 37 25.77 -7.98 16.07
CA SER A 37 26.09 -9.07 17.00
C SER A 37 25.33 -8.99 18.32
N GLU A 38 24.58 -7.92 18.59
CA GLU A 38 23.82 -7.73 19.84
C GLU A 38 22.32 -7.91 19.59
N GLY A 39 21.67 -8.82 20.31
CA GLY A 39 20.21 -9.03 20.22
C GLY A 39 19.70 -9.51 18.86
N VAL A 40 20.57 -10.01 17.98
CA VAL A 40 20.23 -10.31 16.58
C VAL A 40 19.34 -11.54 16.47
N ILE A 41 18.14 -11.34 15.94
CA ILE A 41 17.31 -12.42 15.40
C ILE A 41 18.03 -12.96 14.17
N VAL A 42 18.51 -14.20 14.23
CA VAL A 42 19.08 -14.87 13.06
C VAL A 42 17.93 -15.45 12.25
N VAL A 43 17.69 -14.86 11.08
CA VAL A 43 16.69 -15.34 10.12
C VAL A 43 17.37 -16.33 9.17
N GLY A 44 16.96 -17.59 9.22
CA GLY A 44 17.27 -18.56 8.18
C GLY A 44 16.29 -18.39 7.02
N LEU A 45 16.80 -18.38 5.79
CA LEU A 45 15.97 -18.36 4.59
C LEU A 45 15.99 -19.74 3.95
N GLU A 46 14.82 -20.27 3.65
CA GLU A 46 14.62 -21.47 2.85
C GLU A 46 13.71 -21.11 1.68
N GLU A 47 14.08 -21.56 0.48
CA GLU A 47 13.22 -21.37 -0.68
C GLU A 47 11.95 -22.22 -0.48
N PHE A 48 10.80 -21.54 -0.47
CA PHE A 48 9.51 -22.17 -0.18
C PHE A 48 8.68 -22.42 -1.44
N ALA A 49 8.55 -21.42 -2.30
CA ALA A 49 7.80 -21.49 -3.56
C ALA A 49 8.28 -20.41 -4.54
N ALA A 50 8.12 -20.65 -5.83
CA ALA A 50 8.38 -19.68 -6.89
C ALA A 50 7.11 -19.45 -7.71
N LEU A 51 6.69 -18.19 -7.82
CA LEU A 51 5.60 -17.81 -8.72
C LEU A 51 6.07 -17.83 -10.18
N PRO A 52 5.21 -18.21 -11.13
CA PRO A 52 5.56 -18.20 -12.55
C PRO A 52 5.70 -16.77 -13.07
N ASP A 53 6.54 -16.58 -14.08
CA ASP A 53 6.59 -15.34 -14.86
C ASP A 53 5.22 -15.03 -15.48
N VAL A 54 4.86 -13.76 -15.53
CA VAL A 54 3.62 -13.26 -16.11
C VAL A 54 3.95 -12.53 -17.40
N ASP A 55 3.41 -13.00 -18.52
CA ASP A 55 3.63 -12.42 -19.86
C ASP A 55 5.11 -12.22 -20.24
N GLY A 56 6.00 -13.09 -19.72
CA GLY A 56 7.44 -13.04 -19.96
C GLY A 56 8.22 -12.09 -19.05
N ALA A 57 7.57 -11.49 -18.06
CA ALA A 57 8.20 -10.69 -17.01
C ALA A 57 8.19 -11.43 -15.66
N PRO A 58 9.18 -11.17 -14.77
CA PRO A 58 9.20 -11.75 -13.44
C PRO A 58 7.93 -11.44 -12.64
N ALA A 59 7.50 -12.42 -11.85
CA ALA A 59 6.43 -12.25 -10.86
C ALA A 59 6.78 -11.13 -9.87
N ARG A 60 5.74 -10.40 -9.42
CA ARG A 60 5.86 -9.31 -8.45
C ARG A 60 4.96 -9.58 -7.24
N PRO A 61 5.33 -10.56 -6.39
CA PRO A 61 4.54 -10.89 -5.21
C PRO A 61 4.49 -9.72 -4.23
N MET A 62 3.30 -9.44 -3.67
CA MET A 62 3.10 -8.32 -2.74
C MET A 62 2.83 -8.80 -1.31
N VAL A 63 1.70 -9.45 -1.05
CA VAL A 63 1.34 -9.95 0.29
C VAL A 63 1.05 -11.45 0.27
N LEU A 64 1.62 -12.18 1.24
CA LEU A 64 1.35 -13.60 1.49
C LEU A 64 0.48 -13.71 2.76
N ILE A 65 -0.69 -14.32 2.67
CA ILE A 65 -1.60 -14.52 3.81
C ILE A 65 -2.11 -15.96 3.89
N ASP A 66 -2.47 -16.39 5.09
CA ASP A 66 -3.26 -17.60 5.28
C ASP A 66 -4.70 -17.39 4.84
N GLU A 67 -5.27 -18.43 4.23
CA GLU A 67 -6.70 -18.52 4.04
C GLU A 67 -7.39 -18.88 5.38
N PRO A 68 -8.41 -18.12 5.82
CA PRO A 68 -9.11 -18.41 7.07
C PRO A 68 -9.71 -19.83 7.08
N GLY A 69 -9.36 -20.62 8.10
CA GLY A 69 -9.95 -21.94 8.33
C GLY A 69 -9.48 -23.05 7.37
N SER A 70 -8.43 -22.82 6.58
CA SER A 70 -7.84 -23.82 5.69
C SER A 70 -6.32 -23.97 5.91
N ALA A 71 -5.68 -24.86 5.14
CA ALA A 71 -4.22 -25.02 5.10
C ALA A 71 -3.65 -24.56 3.75
N ARG A 72 -4.12 -23.43 3.22
CA ARG A 72 -3.59 -22.79 2.01
C ARG A 72 -3.07 -21.40 2.36
N LEU A 73 -1.92 -21.07 1.80
CA LEU A 73 -1.44 -19.71 1.69
C LEU A 73 -1.92 -19.12 0.38
N PHE A 74 -2.05 -17.80 0.32
CA PHE A 74 -2.34 -17.07 -0.91
C PHE A 74 -1.42 -15.89 -1.04
N VAL A 75 -1.03 -15.60 -2.28
CA VAL A 75 -0.22 -14.43 -2.63
C VAL A 75 -0.80 -13.74 -3.84
N ASN A 76 -0.89 -12.41 -3.80
CA ASN A 76 -1.14 -11.64 -5.01
C ASN A 76 0.17 -11.28 -5.70
N ASP A 77 0.09 -11.27 -7.02
CA ASP A 77 1.06 -10.66 -7.90
C ASP A 77 0.50 -9.32 -8.37
N MET A 78 1.34 -8.28 -8.29
CA MET A 78 1.05 -6.93 -8.77
C MET A 78 0.56 -6.90 -10.23
N TRP A 79 0.92 -7.89 -11.04
CA TRP A 79 0.40 -8.07 -12.40
C TRP A 79 -1.11 -8.34 -12.47
N GLY A 80 -1.83 -8.50 -11.35
CA GLY A 80 -3.29 -8.71 -11.35
C GLY A 80 -3.73 -10.14 -11.05
N LEU A 81 -2.82 -10.99 -10.56
CA LEU A 81 -3.10 -12.40 -10.30
C LEU A 81 -3.09 -12.69 -8.80
N VAL A 82 -3.86 -13.69 -8.39
CA VAL A 82 -3.80 -14.30 -7.05
C VAL A 82 -3.50 -15.78 -7.22
N TYR A 83 -2.50 -16.26 -6.50
CA TYR A 83 -2.10 -17.66 -6.46
C TYR A 83 -2.39 -18.23 -5.08
N SER A 84 -2.81 -19.49 -5.03
CA SER A 84 -2.73 -20.31 -3.83
C SER A 84 -1.41 -21.07 -3.80
N ILE A 85 -0.86 -21.26 -2.60
CA ILE A 85 0.34 -22.04 -2.35
C ILE A 85 0.02 -23.02 -1.22
N SER A 86 0.23 -24.32 -1.46
CA SER A 86 0.18 -25.31 -0.39
C SER A 86 1.44 -25.23 0.49
N TYR A 87 1.36 -25.71 1.72
CA TYR A 87 2.50 -25.69 2.65
C TYR A 87 3.69 -26.57 2.23
N ASP A 88 3.56 -27.37 1.17
CA ASP A 88 4.67 -28.10 0.52
C ASP A 88 5.22 -27.36 -0.72
N GLY A 89 4.78 -26.13 -0.99
CA GLY A 89 5.31 -25.23 -2.01
C GLY A 89 4.62 -25.30 -3.38
N ALA A 90 3.54 -26.07 -3.55
CA ALA A 90 2.86 -26.15 -4.84
C ALA A 90 2.03 -24.89 -5.12
N VAL A 91 2.31 -24.22 -6.24
CA VAL A 91 1.66 -22.98 -6.67
C VAL A 91 0.53 -23.28 -7.65
N THR A 92 -0.66 -22.72 -7.42
CA THR A 92 -1.82 -22.80 -8.31
C THR A 92 -2.43 -21.42 -8.51
N GLN A 93 -2.58 -20.98 -9.76
CA GLN A 93 -3.29 -19.73 -10.08
C GLN A 93 -4.75 -19.87 -9.63
N TYR A 94 -5.17 -18.99 -8.72
CA TYR A 94 -6.53 -18.97 -8.19
C TYR A 94 -7.41 -17.99 -8.97
N LEU A 95 -6.95 -16.75 -9.15
CA LEU A 95 -7.68 -15.70 -9.86
C LEU A 95 -6.71 -14.94 -10.78
N ASP A 96 -7.14 -14.67 -12.02
CA ASP A 96 -6.55 -13.62 -12.85
C ASP A 96 -7.60 -12.52 -13.02
N ALA A 97 -7.41 -11.38 -12.34
CA ALA A 97 -8.36 -10.27 -12.34
C ALA A 97 -8.40 -9.54 -13.69
N ARG A 98 -7.46 -9.82 -14.60
CA ARG A 98 -7.38 -9.21 -15.94
C ARG A 98 -8.26 -9.89 -16.97
N GLU A 99 -8.85 -11.06 -16.65
CA GLU A 99 -9.70 -11.74 -17.61
C GLU A 99 -10.88 -10.85 -18.00
N SER A 100 -11.09 -10.65 -19.30
CA SER A 100 -12.08 -9.70 -19.83
C SER A 100 -13.51 -9.93 -19.35
N ARG A 101 -13.85 -11.15 -18.91
CA ARG A 101 -15.17 -11.48 -18.35
C ARG A 101 -15.46 -10.81 -17.00
N TRP A 102 -14.45 -10.26 -16.34
CA TRP A 102 -14.61 -9.56 -15.07
C TRP A 102 -14.92 -8.08 -15.23
N GLU A 103 -14.66 -7.52 -16.42
CA GLU A 103 -14.81 -6.08 -16.68
C GLU A 103 -13.98 -5.22 -15.70
N VAL A 104 -12.77 -5.70 -15.36
CA VAL A 104 -11.79 -4.98 -14.53
C VAL A 104 -10.56 -4.66 -15.38
N GLU A 105 -10.24 -3.38 -15.54
CA GLU A 105 -9.08 -2.93 -16.33
C GLU A 105 -7.85 -2.67 -15.43
N VAL A 106 -7.20 -3.76 -14.97
CA VAL A 106 -6.00 -3.67 -14.13
C VAL A 106 -4.89 -2.88 -14.84
N GLU A 107 -4.37 -1.84 -14.18
CA GLU A 107 -3.19 -1.09 -14.64
C GLU A 107 -1.91 -1.85 -14.28
N THR A 108 -1.39 -2.63 -15.22
CA THR A 108 -0.25 -3.51 -14.98
C THR A 108 1.09 -2.78 -14.98
N PRO A 109 2.11 -3.26 -14.24
CA PRO A 109 3.42 -2.62 -14.15
C PRO A 109 4.16 -2.30 -15.46
N GLU A 110 3.90 -3.00 -16.57
CA GLU A 110 4.51 -2.70 -17.88
C GLU A 110 4.04 -1.36 -18.46
N ARG A 111 2.80 -0.98 -18.18
CA ARG A 111 2.15 0.22 -18.72
C ARG A 111 2.39 1.45 -17.83
N ALA A 112 2.74 1.19 -16.58
CA ALA A 112 2.99 2.18 -15.55
C ALA A 112 4.35 2.90 -15.75
N PRO A 113 4.39 4.24 -15.77
CA PRO A 113 5.66 4.98 -15.83
C PRO A 113 6.55 4.73 -14.61
N ILE A 114 5.91 4.52 -13.45
CA ILE A 114 6.53 4.10 -12.19
C ILE A 114 5.94 2.73 -11.82
N MET A 115 6.82 1.82 -11.39
CA MET A 115 6.51 0.43 -11.08
C MET A 115 5.70 0.24 -9.77
N GLU A 116 4.70 1.08 -9.51
CA GLU A 116 3.88 1.10 -8.29
C GLU A 116 2.38 0.83 -8.55
N MET A 117 1.95 0.64 -9.80
CA MET A 117 0.55 0.33 -10.14
C MET A 117 0.28 -1.16 -10.38
N GLY A 118 -0.88 -1.64 -9.92
CA GLY A 118 -1.39 -2.99 -10.18
C GLY A 118 -2.33 -3.51 -9.10
N LEU A 119 -2.35 -4.83 -8.89
CA LEU A 119 -3.02 -5.43 -7.74
C LEU A 119 -2.16 -5.24 -6.49
N GLN A 120 -2.46 -4.19 -5.72
CA GLN A 120 -1.72 -3.77 -4.53
C GLN A 120 -1.81 -4.79 -3.41
N SER A 121 -3.03 -5.24 -3.11
CA SER A 121 -3.29 -6.11 -1.96
C SER A 121 -4.62 -6.87 -2.12
N PHE A 122 -4.82 -7.86 -1.26
CA PHE A 122 -6.07 -8.60 -1.18
C PHE A 122 -6.30 -9.10 0.26
N ALA A 123 -7.54 -9.44 0.59
CA ALA A 123 -7.90 -10.02 1.87
C ALA A 123 -9.10 -10.97 1.75
N PHE A 124 -9.09 -12.06 2.51
CA PHE A 124 -10.28 -12.90 2.70
C PHE A 124 -11.12 -12.36 3.87
N HIS A 125 -12.45 -12.38 3.73
CA HIS A 125 -13.31 -12.16 4.88
C HIS A 125 -13.00 -13.20 5.97
N PRO A 126 -13.04 -12.88 7.27
CA PRO A 126 -12.77 -13.85 8.36
C PRO A 126 -13.72 -15.06 8.39
N GLN A 127 -14.78 -15.04 7.58
CA GLN A 127 -15.78 -16.09 7.44
C GLN A 127 -15.80 -16.70 6.03
N PHE A 128 -14.71 -16.52 5.27
CA PHE A 128 -14.61 -16.98 3.87
C PHE A 128 -15.00 -18.45 3.72
N ASN A 129 -14.54 -19.30 4.64
CA ASN A 129 -14.80 -20.75 4.67
C ASN A 129 -15.94 -21.18 5.60
N GLU A 130 -16.85 -20.27 6.01
CA GLU A 130 -17.94 -20.56 6.95
C GLU A 130 -19.32 -20.55 6.27
N PRO A 131 -19.84 -21.72 5.83
CA PRO A 131 -21.11 -21.82 5.11
C PRO A 131 -22.28 -21.20 5.88
N GLY A 132 -23.12 -20.46 5.16
CA GLY A 132 -24.32 -19.82 5.73
C GLY A 132 -24.08 -18.49 6.44
N THR A 133 -22.83 -18.02 6.52
CA THR A 133 -22.51 -16.67 6.97
C THR A 133 -22.54 -15.68 5.80
N ALA A 134 -22.67 -14.37 6.10
CA ALA A 134 -22.64 -13.33 5.08
C ALA A 134 -21.25 -13.15 4.43
N GLY A 135 -20.20 -13.58 5.12
CA GLY A 135 -18.81 -13.54 4.64
C GLY A 135 -18.38 -14.77 3.84
N TYR A 136 -19.24 -15.78 3.68
CA TYR A 136 -18.92 -16.99 2.95
C TYR A 136 -18.53 -16.68 1.50
N GLY A 137 -17.36 -17.15 1.08
CA GLY A 137 -16.81 -16.91 -0.26
C GLY A 137 -16.38 -15.47 -0.55
N LYS A 138 -16.41 -14.56 0.44
CA LYS A 138 -16.04 -13.14 0.25
C LYS A 138 -14.54 -12.92 0.34
N LEU A 139 -13.94 -12.43 -0.73
CA LEU A 139 -12.57 -11.90 -0.75
C LEU A 139 -12.56 -10.51 -1.41
N TYR A 140 -11.54 -9.73 -1.11
CA TYR A 140 -11.45 -8.33 -1.50
C TYR A 140 -10.11 -8.08 -2.18
N THR A 141 -10.09 -7.28 -3.24
CA THR A 141 -8.86 -6.87 -3.92
C THR A 141 -8.78 -5.35 -4.00
N TRP A 142 -7.56 -4.82 -3.88
CA TRP A 142 -7.22 -3.40 -3.94
C TRP A 142 -6.37 -3.17 -5.20
N ILE A 143 -6.96 -2.55 -6.22
CA ILE A 143 -6.44 -2.59 -7.60
C ILE A 143 -6.34 -1.18 -8.18
N ASP A 144 -5.20 -0.84 -8.76
CA ASP A 144 -5.06 0.29 -9.66
C ASP A 144 -5.66 -0.05 -11.03
N THR A 145 -6.47 0.86 -11.57
CA THR A 145 -7.23 0.68 -12.81
C THR A 145 -7.08 1.89 -13.71
N ASN A 146 -6.89 1.66 -15.01
CA ASN A 146 -6.91 2.72 -16.02
C ASN A 146 -8.32 3.03 -16.55
N ASP A 147 -9.33 2.24 -16.16
CA ASP A 147 -10.72 2.61 -16.35
C ASP A 147 -11.09 3.81 -15.44
N THR A 148 -10.97 4.99 -16.02
CA THR A 148 -11.31 6.29 -15.39
C THR A 148 -12.68 6.81 -15.81
N ALA A 149 -13.48 6.02 -16.55
CA ALA A 149 -14.80 6.45 -16.99
C ALA A 149 -15.83 6.56 -15.84
N PRO A 150 -15.83 5.68 -14.82
CA PRO A 150 -16.68 5.83 -13.64
C PRO A 150 -16.22 7.00 -12.77
N GLU A 151 -17.19 7.81 -12.32
CA GLU A 151 -16.94 8.89 -11.35
C GLU A 151 -16.36 8.29 -10.06
N PRO A 152 -15.23 8.83 -9.55
CA PRO A 152 -14.64 8.38 -8.29
C PRO A 152 -15.49 8.81 -7.09
N ASP A 153 -15.50 7.99 -6.03
CA ASP A 153 -16.12 8.38 -4.75
C ASP A 153 -15.29 9.47 -4.05
N PHE A 154 -13.97 9.46 -4.29
CA PHE A 154 -13.01 10.34 -3.64
C PHE A 154 -12.07 10.99 -4.66
N ILE A 155 -11.95 12.31 -4.56
CA ILE A 155 -11.09 13.13 -5.44
C ILE A 155 -9.98 13.83 -4.65
N PRO A 156 -8.74 13.86 -5.17
CA PRO A 156 -7.60 14.53 -4.54
C PRO A 156 -7.66 16.05 -4.73
N GLY A 157 -8.49 16.56 -5.64
CA GLY A 157 -8.72 18.00 -5.86
C GLY A 157 -7.53 18.74 -6.46
N GLY A 158 -6.60 18.00 -7.08
CA GLY A 158 -5.38 18.45 -7.73
C GLY A 158 -4.60 17.26 -8.29
N GLY A 159 -3.44 17.51 -8.88
CA GLY A 159 -2.64 16.48 -9.54
C GLY A 159 -3.03 16.24 -10.99
N ASP A 160 -2.50 15.15 -11.55
CA ASP A 160 -2.59 14.81 -12.98
C ASP A 160 -3.69 13.78 -13.30
N ALA A 161 -4.41 13.29 -12.28
CA ALA A 161 -5.46 12.27 -12.41
C ALA A 161 -4.99 11.04 -13.23
N THR A 162 -3.92 10.41 -12.77
CA THR A 162 -3.14 9.43 -13.56
C THR A 162 -3.88 8.12 -13.78
N HIS A 163 -4.60 7.65 -12.76
CA HIS A 163 -5.39 6.42 -12.74
C HIS A 163 -6.37 6.45 -11.56
N HIS A 164 -7.22 5.43 -11.43
CA HIS A 164 -8.05 5.23 -10.23
C HIS A 164 -7.56 4.02 -9.44
N ILE A 165 -7.86 3.97 -8.14
CA ILE A 165 -7.73 2.76 -7.31
C ILE A 165 -9.12 2.30 -6.84
N VAL A 166 -9.37 0.99 -6.88
CA VAL A 166 -10.68 0.39 -6.59
C VAL A 166 -10.61 -0.74 -5.57
N LEU A 167 -11.58 -0.77 -4.67
CA LEU A 167 -11.86 -1.87 -3.76
C LEU A 167 -12.95 -2.73 -4.36
N LEU A 168 -12.61 -3.97 -4.70
CA LEU A 168 -13.52 -4.92 -5.30
C LEU A 168 -13.84 -6.05 -4.33
N GLU A 169 -15.12 -6.40 -4.21
CA GLU A 169 -15.60 -7.58 -3.50
C GLU A 169 -15.92 -8.70 -4.50
N TRP A 170 -15.26 -9.84 -4.34
CA TRP A 170 -15.54 -11.06 -5.09
C TRP A 170 -16.33 -12.05 -4.23
N THR A 171 -17.03 -12.98 -4.88
CA THR A 171 -17.82 -14.02 -4.18
C THR A 171 -17.59 -15.37 -4.84
N ALA A 172 -16.70 -16.17 -4.26
CA ALA A 172 -16.51 -17.57 -4.65
C ALA A 172 -17.79 -18.37 -4.36
N ARG A 173 -18.14 -19.31 -5.26
CA ARG A 173 -19.27 -20.22 -5.03
C ARG A 173 -18.85 -21.37 -4.13
N ASP A 174 -17.66 -21.92 -4.37
CA ASP A 174 -17.00 -22.91 -3.54
C ASP A 174 -15.63 -22.38 -3.09
N PRO A 175 -15.49 -21.89 -1.85
CA PRO A 175 -14.22 -21.47 -1.27
C PRO A 175 -13.12 -22.53 -1.37
N ALA A 176 -13.46 -23.82 -1.35
CA ALA A 176 -12.51 -24.92 -1.44
C ALA A 176 -12.03 -25.21 -2.89
N ALA A 177 -12.60 -24.54 -3.89
CA ALA A 177 -12.18 -24.72 -5.27
C ALA A 177 -10.71 -24.34 -5.48
N ALA A 178 -10.03 -25.04 -6.39
CA ALA A 178 -8.63 -24.77 -6.74
C ALA A 178 -8.45 -23.44 -7.49
N THR A 179 -9.50 -23.00 -8.19
CA THR A 179 -9.55 -21.75 -8.95
C THR A 179 -10.82 -20.99 -8.60
N TYR A 180 -10.78 -19.66 -8.63
CA TYR A 180 -11.93 -18.80 -8.41
C TYR A 180 -13.06 -19.18 -9.38
N ASP A 181 -14.18 -19.59 -8.81
CA ASP A 181 -15.33 -20.07 -9.55
C ASP A 181 -16.51 -19.08 -9.48
N GLY A 182 -16.34 -17.92 -8.86
CA GLY A 182 -17.40 -16.92 -8.70
C GLY A 182 -17.73 -16.12 -9.95
N GLY A 183 -18.60 -15.11 -9.77
CA GLY A 183 -18.96 -14.13 -10.80
C GLY A 183 -18.05 -12.90 -10.83
N PRO A 184 -18.37 -11.90 -11.66
CA PRO A 184 -17.65 -10.62 -11.64
C PRO A 184 -17.75 -9.93 -10.27
N PRO A 185 -16.77 -9.09 -9.92
CA PRO A 185 -16.74 -8.43 -8.62
C PRO A 185 -17.78 -7.31 -8.51
N ARG A 186 -18.05 -6.90 -7.27
CA ARG A 186 -18.78 -5.68 -6.92
C ARG A 186 -17.79 -4.61 -6.48
N GLU A 187 -17.77 -3.47 -7.14
CA GLU A 187 -16.98 -2.31 -6.72
C GLU A 187 -17.60 -1.64 -5.49
N LEU A 188 -16.81 -1.48 -4.43
CA LEU A 188 -17.22 -0.88 -3.16
C LEU A 188 -16.78 0.58 -3.04
N LEU A 189 -15.52 0.86 -3.39
CA LEU A 189 -14.87 2.14 -3.19
C LEU A 189 -13.97 2.45 -4.39
N ARG A 190 -13.98 3.69 -4.86
CA ARG A 190 -13.11 4.20 -5.92
C ARG A 190 -12.50 5.56 -5.55
N ALA A 191 -11.20 5.72 -5.74
CA ALA A 191 -10.52 7.00 -5.58
C ALA A 191 -9.68 7.34 -6.81
N GLU A 192 -9.68 8.62 -7.23
CA GLU A 192 -8.81 9.13 -8.28
C GLU A 192 -7.40 9.40 -7.72
N GLN A 193 -6.36 8.84 -8.34
CA GLN A 193 -4.97 9.03 -7.90
C GLN A 193 -4.38 10.31 -8.50
N PRO A 194 -3.83 11.22 -7.67
CA PRO A 194 -3.29 12.48 -8.17
C PRO A 194 -1.97 12.31 -8.92
N PHE A 195 -1.14 11.35 -8.52
CA PHE A 195 0.14 11.02 -9.16
C PHE A 195 0.24 9.51 -9.44
N ASP A 196 1.33 9.06 -10.07
CA ASP A 196 1.51 7.67 -10.53
C ASP A 196 2.26 6.76 -9.52
N ASN A 197 2.45 7.26 -8.29
CA ASN A 197 3.10 6.57 -7.20
C ASN A 197 2.37 6.80 -5.87
N HIS A 198 2.67 5.97 -4.87
CA HIS A 198 2.01 5.98 -3.56
C HIS A 198 0.48 5.91 -3.66
N ASN A 199 -0.01 4.82 -4.24
CA ASN A 199 -1.42 4.67 -4.55
C ASN A 199 -2.18 4.11 -3.34
N GLY A 200 -2.08 2.79 -3.17
CA GLY A 200 -2.72 2.03 -2.11
C GLY A 200 -1.74 1.61 -1.02
N GLY A 201 -2.09 0.51 -0.37
CA GLY A 201 -1.28 -0.15 0.64
C GLY A 201 -1.86 -1.53 0.94
N ARG A 202 -1.49 -2.10 2.08
CA ARG A 202 -2.09 -3.37 2.52
C ARG A 202 -3.59 -3.18 2.80
N ILE A 203 -4.38 -4.20 2.53
CA ILE A 203 -5.73 -4.33 3.11
C ILE A 203 -5.77 -5.58 4.00
N GLY A 204 -6.62 -5.59 5.02
CA GLY A 204 -6.72 -6.74 5.91
C GLY A 204 -7.87 -6.67 6.90
N PHE A 205 -8.25 -7.83 7.42
CA PHE A 205 -9.14 -7.93 8.57
C PHE A 205 -8.33 -8.26 9.82
N ASN A 206 -8.75 -7.73 10.96
CA ASN A 206 -8.16 -8.07 12.23
C ASN A 206 -8.42 -9.55 12.55
N TRP A 207 -7.44 -10.42 12.29
CA TRP A 207 -7.54 -11.87 12.48
C TRP A 207 -7.54 -12.27 13.96
N THR A 208 -7.15 -11.37 14.86
CA THR A 208 -7.25 -11.56 16.32
C THR A 208 -8.68 -11.33 16.82
N SER A 209 -9.54 -10.68 16.01
CA SER A 209 -10.94 -10.43 16.33
C SER A 209 -11.81 -11.66 16.10
N SER A 210 -12.80 -11.87 16.97
CA SER A 210 -13.71 -13.03 16.95
C SER A 210 -15.16 -12.60 16.71
N PRO A 211 -16.04 -13.48 16.17
CA PRO A 211 -17.44 -13.17 15.93
C PRO A 211 -18.12 -12.51 17.14
N GLY A 212 -18.74 -11.35 16.91
CA GLY A 212 -19.41 -10.56 17.95
C GLY A 212 -18.53 -9.50 18.63
N ALA A 213 -17.21 -9.51 18.40
CA ALA A 213 -16.36 -8.39 18.77
C ALA A 213 -16.58 -7.18 17.83
N PRO A 214 -16.38 -5.93 18.30
CA PRO A 214 -16.65 -4.73 17.50
C PRO A 214 -15.91 -4.68 16.16
N ASP A 215 -14.68 -5.19 16.13
CA ASP A 215 -13.80 -5.16 14.96
C ASP A 215 -14.00 -6.33 13.98
N PHE A 216 -14.83 -7.32 14.33
CA PHE A 216 -14.97 -8.52 13.52
C PHE A 216 -15.69 -8.21 12.20
N GLY A 217 -15.04 -8.53 11.08
CA GLY A 217 -15.59 -8.26 9.75
C GLY A 217 -15.46 -6.80 9.31
N LEU A 218 -14.63 -6.00 9.99
CA LEU A 218 -14.21 -4.68 9.52
C LEU A 218 -12.91 -4.81 8.73
N LEU A 219 -12.89 -4.21 7.54
CA LEU A 219 -11.75 -4.19 6.65
C LEU A 219 -10.96 -2.90 6.87
N TYR A 220 -9.66 -3.05 7.11
CA TYR A 220 -8.69 -1.97 7.18
C TYR A 220 -8.01 -1.81 5.82
N LEU A 221 -7.79 -0.58 5.38
CA LEU A 221 -7.15 -0.26 4.11
C LEU A 221 -6.08 0.80 4.30
N GLY A 222 -4.87 0.51 3.83
CA GLY A 222 -3.85 1.53 3.61
C GLY A 222 -4.19 2.36 2.37
N MET A 223 -4.31 3.66 2.53
CA MET A 223 -4.35 4.63 1.45
C MET A 223 -3.14 5.56 1.60
N ALA A 224 -2.22 5.46 0.67
CA ALA A 224 -1.01 6.28 0.69
C ALA A 224 -1.34 7.75 0.35
N ASP A 225 -0.36 8.65 0.45
CA ASP A 225 -0.54 10.09 0.30
C ASP A 225 -0.88 10.55 -1.13
N GLY A 226 -0.90 9.63 -2.09
CA GLY A 226 -1.21 9.89 -3.49
C GLY A 226 0.00 10.32 -4.31
N GLY A 227 1.19 10.41 -3.70
CA GLY A 227 2.46 10.55 -4.40
C GLY A 227 3.06 11.95 -4.38
N ALA A 228 4.00 12.16 -5.31
CA ALA A 228 4.90 13.31 -5.36
C ALA A 228 5.77 13.50 -4.10
N ALA A 229 6.75 14.39 -4.19
CA ALA A 229 7.64 14.68 -3.07
C ALA A 229 6.99 15.70 -2.12
N GLY A 230 6.86 15.32 -0.86
CA GLY A 230 6.49 16.19 0.25
C GLY A 230 4.98 16.39 0.41
N ASP A 231 4.14 15.48 -0.10
CA ASP A 231 2.69 15.63 -0.13
C ASP A 231 2.32 16.98 -0.78
N GLU A 232 2.59 17.10 -2.08
CA GLU A 232 2.50 18.36 -2.84
C GLU A 232 1.10 19.01 -2.74
N LEU A 233 0.07 18.18 -2.58
CA LEU A 233 -1.32 18.63 -2.45
C LEU A 233 -1.72 18.94 -1.00
N ASP A 234 -0.86 18.64 -0.02
CA ASP A 234 -1.10 18.81 1.43
C ASP A 234 -2.39 18.08 1.90
N ILE A 235 -2.58 16.86 1.41
CA ILE A 235 -3.83 16.08 1.60
C ILE A 235 -3.70 14.93 2.61
N ALA A 236 -2.49 14.58 3.04
CA ALA A 236 -2.30 13.52 4.03
C ALA A 236 -2.88 13.90 5.42
N GLN A 237 -2.86 15.19 5.75
CA GLN A 237 -3.44 15.75 6.99
C GLN A 237 -4.87 16.27 6.81
N ASP A 238 -5.33 16.47 5.57
CA ASP A 238 -6.69 16.91 5.30
C ASP A 238 -7.67 15.75 5.55
N LEU A 239 -8.50 15.89 6.59
CA LEU A 239 -9.51 14.89 6.99
C LEU A 239 -10.70 14.84 6.03
N SER A 240 -10.80 15.76 5.07
CA SER A 240 -11.77 15.69 3.97
C SER A 240 -11.31 14.83 2.80
N ARG A 241 -10.07 14.31 2.87
CA ARG A 241 -9.43 13.50 1.82
C ARG A 241 -9.06 12.12 2.32
N VAL A 242 -9.13 11.14 1.42
CA VAL A 242 -8.79 9.73 1.73
C VAL A 242 -7.29 9.45 1.76
N PHE A 243 -6.48 10.34 1.21
CA PHE A 243 -5.05 10.14 1.03
C PHE A 243 -4.28 10.30 2.33
N GLY A 244 -3.23 9.50 2.49
CA GLY A 244 -2.39 9.46 3.69
C GLY A 244 -3.15 8.99 4.92
N LYS A 245 -3.99 7.96 4.77
CA LYS A 245 -4.86 7.42 5.82
C LYS A 245 -4.72 5.90 5.97
N ILE A 246 -5.05 5.42 7.17
CA ILE A 246 -5.62 4.09 7.34
C ILE A 246 -7.13 4.26 7.39
N LEU A 247 -7.84 3.61 6.47
CA LEU A 247 -9.31 3.57 6.44
C LEU A 247 -9.81 2.31 7.14
N ARG A 248 -11.00 2.36 7.74
CA ARG A 248 -11.70 1.21 8.32
C ARG A 248 -13.16 1.23 7.90
N VAL A 249 -13.57 0.20 7.16
CA VAL A 249 -14.91 0.08 6.57
C VAL A 249 -15.54 -1.26 6.89
N HIS A 250 -16.87 -1.34 6.83
CA HIS A 250 -17.59 -2.61 6.86
C HIS A 250 -18.04 -3.00 5.45
N PRO A 251 -17.37 -3.94 4.76
CA PRO A 251 -17.66 -4.23 3.35
C PRO A 251 -19.08 -4.81 3.09
N LEU A 252 -19.70 -5.39 4.12
CA LEU A 252 -21.07 -5.94 4.04
C LEU A 252 -22.15 -4.92 4.48
N GLY A 253 -21.75 -3.73 4.92
CA GLY A 253 -22.67 -2.64 5.25
C GLY A 253 -23.09 -1.83 4.02
N SER A 254 -23.86 -0.76 4.24
CA SER A 254 -24.40 0.06 3.15
C SER A 254 -24.69 1.53 3.54
N ASN A 255 -24.09 2.03 4.62
CA ASN A 255 -24.31 3.40 5.11
C ASN A 255 -23.25 4.41 4.65
N SER A 256 -22.32 4.02 3.77
CA SER A 256 -21.43 4.97 3.08
C SER A 256 -22.23 5.92 2.18
N VAL A 257 -21.59 7.03 1.77
CA VAL A 257 -22.21 8.02 0.88
C VAL A 257 -22.66 7.38 -0.45
N ASN A 258 -21.86 6.47 -1.00
CA ASN A 258 -22.21 5.74 -2.24
C ASN A 258 -23.14 4.54 -2.01
N GLY A 259 -23.46 4.19 -0.75
CA GLY A 259 -24.36 3.11 -0.37
C GLY A 259 -23.84 1.69 -0.61
N ARG A 260 -22.55 1.51 -0.95
CA ARG A 260 -21.99 0.21 -1.36
C ARG A 260 -21.28 -0.55 -0.24
N TYR A 261 -20.88 0.15 0.81
CA TYR A 261 -20.23 -0.40 2.00
C TYR A 261 -20.72 0.35 3.24
N GLY A 262 -20.29 -0.10 4.42
CA GLY A 262 -20.62 0.53 5.70
C GLY A 262 -19.47 1.33 6.28
N VAL A 263 -19.81 2.41 6.98
CA VAL A 263 -18.88 3.20 7.80
C VAL A 263 -19.13 2.84 9.27
N PRO A 264 -18.17 2.22 9.98
CA PRO A 264 -18.30 1.87 11.39
C PRO A 264 -18.62 3.10 12.24
N ALA A 265 -19.64 2.97 13.10
CA ALA A 265 -20.13 4.07 13.93
C ALA A 265 -19.14 4.56 15.00
N ASP A 266 -18.14 3.73 15.30
CA ASP A 266 -17.07 3.96 16.26
C ASP A 266 -15.77 4.44 15.59
N ASN A 267 -15.76 4.67 14.27
CA ASN A 267 -14.68 5.43 13.65
C ASN A 267 -14.65 6.86 14.24
N PRO A 268 -13.47 7.46 14.41
CA PRO A 268 -13.28 8.74 15.10
C PRO A 268 -14.11 9.88 14.49
N TYR A 269 -14.30 9.88 13.17
CA TYR A 269 -14.97 10.96 12.45
C TYR A 269 -16.36 10.60 11.93
N ALA A 270 -16.83 9.36 12.12
CA ALA A 270 -18.14 8.94 11.60
C ALA A 270 -19.34 9.67 12.24
N ARG A 271 -19.13 10.34 13.38
CA ARG A 271 -20.16 11.02 14.18
C ARG A 271 -19.65 12.29 14.87
N ASP A 272 -18.63 12.93 14.32
CA ASP A 272 -18.06 14.16 14.89
C ASP A 272 -18.94 15.40 14.65
N GLY A 273 -19.88 15.32 13.70
CA GLY A 273 -20.80 16.39 13.33
C GLY A 273 -20.23 17.38 12.31
N ASP A 274 -19.10 17.07 11.66
CA ASP A 274 -18.55 17.82 10.54
C ASP A 274 -18.71 17.01 9.24
N ASP A 275 -19.66 17.40 8.38
CA ASP A 275 -19.91 16.70 7.10
C ASP A 275 -18.72 16.77 6.12
N ARG A 276 -17.64 17.48 6.46
CA ARG A 276 -16.41 17.55 5.68
C ARG A 276 -15.40 16.48 6.05
N THR A 277 -15.47 15.89 7.25
CA THR A 277 -14.54 14.82 7.64
C THR A 277 -15.02 13.49 7.08
N LEU A 278 -14.09 12.65 6.64
CA LEU A 278 -14.43 11.34 6.11
C LEU A 278 -14.60 10.35 7.26
N GLY A 279 -15.82 9.81 7.39
CA GLY A 279 -16.16 8.84 8.43
C GLY A 279 -15.39 7.52 8.32
N GLU A 280 -14.82 7.22 7.15
CA GLU A 280 -14.01 6.04 6.85
C GLU A 280 -12.65 6.05 7.56
N ILE A 281 -12.16 7.21 7.98
CA ILE A 281 -10.80 7.35 8.53
C ILE A 281 -10.71 6.65 9.89
N PHE A 282 -9.74 5.74 10.01
CA PHE A 282 -9.29 5.14 11.27
C PHE A 282 -8.10 5.91 11.85
N ALA A 283 -7.13 6.27 11.02
CA ALA A 283 -5.95 7.07 11.38
C ALA A 283 -5.49 7.90 10.17
N SER A 284 -4.75 8.99 10.42
CA SER A 284 -4.26 9.92 9.40
C SER A 284 -2.75 10.15 9.49
N GLY A 285 -2.21 10.89 8.52
CA GLY A 285 -0.80 11.31 8.53
C GLY A 285 0.18 10.17 8.24
N VAL A 286 -0.20 9.24 7.36
CA VAL A 286 0.72 8.21 6.83
C VAL A 286 1.20 8.60 5.43
N ARG A 287 2.36 8.10 5.02
CA ARG A 287 2.93 8.39 3.69
C ARG A 287 2.62 7.28 2.69
N ASN A 288 3.15 6.09 2.91
CA ASN A 288 3.04 4.93 2.02
C ASN A 288 2.97 3.64 2.85
N PRO A 289 1.78 3.32 3.43
CA PRO A 289 1.57 2.22 4.38
C PRO A 289 1.45 0.86 3.67
N GLN A 290 2.55 0.37 3.09
CA GLN A 290 2.55 -0.88 2.29
C GLN A 290 2.36 -2.16 3.13
N GLY A 291 2.53 -2.11 4.45
CA GLY A 291 2.33 -3.27 5.32
C GLY A 291 1.77 -2.90 6.69
N PHE A 292 0.80 -3.67 7.17
CA PHE A 292 0.36 -3.66 8.56
C PHE A 292 -0.13 -5.03 9.01
N ASP A 293 -0.12 -5.29 10.32
CA ASP A 293 -0.70 -6.48 10.94
C ASP A 293 -1.08 -6.21 12.40
N TRP A 294 -1.71 -7.16 13.08
CA TRP A 294 -2.12 -7.03 14.47
C TRP A 294 -1.20 -7.81 15.41
N ASP A 295 -0.83 -7.20 16.53
CA ASP A 295 -0.18 -7.92 17.63
C ASP A 295 -1.22 -8.83 18.32
N PRO A 296 -1.06 -10.16 18.33
CA PRO A 296 -2.04 -11.07 18.93
C PRO A 296 -2.12 -10.98 20.46
N SER A 297 -1.13 -10.37 21.11
CA SER A 297 -1.09 -10.22 22.57
C SER A 297 -1.79 -8.97 23.06
N THR A 298 -1.77 -7.88 22.28
CA THR A 298 -2.38 -6.60 22.65
C THR A 298 -3.59 -6.22 21.80
N GLY A 299 -3.68 -6.74 20.57
CA GLY A 299 -4.66 -6.33 19.56
C GLY A 299 -4.27 -5.04 18.82
N ASP A 300 -3.09 -4.50 19.06
CA ASP A 300 -2.63 -3.25 18.43
C ASP A 300 -2.36 -3.46 16.93
N LEU A 301 -2.78 -2.50 16.11
CA LEU A 301 -2.40 -2.43 14.71
C LEU A 301 -0.96 -1.89 14.60
N LEU A 302 -0.06 -2.68 14.02
CA LEU A 302 1.32 -2.30 13.71
C LEU A 302 1.43 -2.04 12.20
N MET A 303 2.02 -0.93 11.80
CA MET A 303 2.10 -0.51 10.39
C MET A 303 3.51 -0.05 10.03
N ALA A 304 4.04 -0.55 8.93
CA ALA A 304 5.28 -0.12 8.31
C ALA A 304 5.00 0.98 7.28
N ASP A 305 5.61 2.15 7.49
CA ASP A 305 5.45 3.33 6.63
C ASP A 305 6.78 3.68 5.96
N ILE A 306 6.77 3.79 4.63
CA ILE A 306 7.96 4.15 3.85
C ILE A 306 8.11 5.68 3.89
N GLY A 307 9.16 6.16 4.56
CA GLY A 307 9.49 7.59 4.65
C GLY A 307 10.04 8.18 3.35
N GLN A 308 10.21 9.49 3.31
CA GLN A 308 10.77 10.20 2.17
C GLN A 308 12.28 10.43 2.26
N SER A 309 12.79 10.89 3.41
CA SER A 309 14.14 11.49 3.45
C SER A 309 14.95 11.22 4.72
N VAL A 310 14.31 10.79 5.81
CA VAL A 310 14.94 10.68 7.13
C VAL A 310 14.85 9.26 7.64
N VAL A 311 13.65 8.71 7.80
CA VAL A 311 13.45 7.35 8.33
C VAL A 311 12.22 6.66 7.74
N GLU A 312 12.33 5.35 7.57
CA GLU A 312 11.17 4.46 7.50
C GLU A 312 10.77 4.05 8.92
N THR A 313 9.49 3.75 9.13
CA THR A 313 8.96 3.57 10.50
C THR A 313 8.11 2.32 10.64
N LEU A 314 8.13 1.72 11.83
CA LEU A 314 7.16 0.74 12.29
C LEU A 314 6.37 1.37 13.44
N ASN A 315 5.09 1.65 13.22
CA ASN A 315 4.24 2.42 14.13
C ASN A 315 3.14 1.55 14.73
N VAL A 316 2.83 1.77 16.00
CA VAL A 316 1.52 1.42 16.55
C VAL A 316 0.51 2.45 16.04
N VAL A 317 -0.60 1.99 15.48
CA VAL A 317 -1.65 2.85 14.89
C VAL A 317 -2.89 2.83 15.79
N PRO A 318 -3.06 3.80 16.69
CA PRO A 318 -4.25 3.89 17.52
C PRO A 318 -5.44 4.44 16.73
N LEU A 319 -6.65 4.12 17.20
CA LEU A 319 -7.90 4.72 16.69
C LEU A 319 -7.84 6.25 16.82
N GLY A 320 -8.01 6.97 15.71
CA GLY A 320 -7.90 8.42 15.63
C GLY A 320 -6.47 8.96 15.72
N GLY A 321 -5.46 8.10 15.54
CA GLY A 321 -4.05 8.52 15.52
C GLY A 321 -3.73 9.41 14.33
N ASP A 322 -2.92 10.43 14.57
CA ASP A 322 -2.23 11.22 13.55
C ASP A 322 -0.75 10.84 13.59
N LEU A 323 -0.25 10.22 12.52
CA LEU A 323 1.12 9.72 12.42
C LEU A 323 2.11 10.78 11.87
N GLY A 324 1.63 11.99 11.59
CA GLY A 324 2.47 13.19 11.46
C GLY A 324 3.04 13.49 10.07
N TRP A 325 2.93 12.59 9.08
CA TRP A 325 3.26 12.91 7.69
C TRP A 325 2.33 14.05 7.20
N ASN A 326 2.80 15.08 6.49
CA ASN A 326 4.12 15.28 5.90
C ASN A 326 5.14 16.08 6.74
N THR A 327 4.80 16.42 7.98
CA THR A 327 5.70 17.21 8.83
C THR A 327 6.73 16.32 9.54
N TRP A 328 6.37 15.08 9.84
CA TRP A 328 7.17 14.13 10.60
C TRP A 328 7.31 12.79 9.87
N GLU A 329 8.49 12.20 9.98
CA GLU A 329 8.78 10.78 9.73
C GLU A 329 9.17 10.18 11.08
N GLY A 330 8.21 9.51 11.72
CA GLY A 330 8.35 9.05 13.11
C GLY A 330 8.58 10.23 14.06
N SER A 331 9.68 10.20 14.82
CA SER A 331 10.04 11.29 15.74
C SER A 331 10.88 12.41 15.09
N TYR A 332 11.12 12.33 13.78
CA TYR A 332 12.04 13.22 13.07
C TYR A 332 11.27 14.13 12.13
N ARG A 333 11.57 15.43 12.18
CA ARG A 333 10.95 16.38 11.25
C ARG A 333 11.46 16.10 9.85
N VAL A 334 10.57 16.11 8.86
CA VAL A 334 10.95 15.99 7.46
C VAL A 334 11.90 17.12 7.09
N VAL A 335 13.04 16.77 6.51
CA VAL A 335 14.02 17.71 5.97
C VAL A 335 14.01 17.57 4.47
N THR A 336 13.28 18.45 3.78
CA THR A 336 13.35 18.56 2.32
C THR A 336 14.45 19.54 1.93
N ASN A 337 15.26 19.19 0.92
CA ASN A 337 16.22 20.12 0.33
C ASN A 337 15.54 21.19 -0.56
N THR A 338 14.23 21.10 -0.74
CA THR A 338 13.37 22.10 -1.36
C THR A 338 12.80 23.01 -0.27
N ARG A 339 13.23 24.28 -0.27
CA ARG A 339 12.54 25.32 0.49
C ARG A 339 11.11 25.45 -0.07
N VAL A 340 10.12 25.25 0.80
CA VAL A 340 8.75 25.75 0.59
C VAL A 340 8.77 27.27 0.61
#